data_AF-A0A672PL56-F1
#
_entry.id   AF-A0A672PL56-F1
#
_cell.length_a   1.000
_cell.length_b   1.000
_cell.length_c   1.000
_cell.angle_alpha   90.00
_cell.angle_beta   90.00
_cell.angle_gamma   90.00
#
_symmetry.space_group_name_H-M   'P 1'
#
loop_
_entity.id
_entity.type
_entity.pdbx_description
1 polymer ?
#
loop_
_entity_poly.entity_id
_entity_poly.type
_entity_poly.pdbx_seq_one_letter_code
_entity_poly.pdbx_strand_id
1 'polypeptide(L)'
;EIGKNIYTLKDVVDEIRDKPTKRSLAFLPYKLNFKEPFPEHVRFVTEFAKKTGDYPSLSATDIKVLALTYQLETENVGTEHLKKEPEKKVQIFSTQRHPETPVGIAGFHFPSKSSGKQSTAVQIPPTTNEPQDPDTSQFNTFQFWRNPLPSIETDLLELLAADAITVTDKLESVDLSTDSQLAESEDQDGTSGDQHEEEEESIDEEEDGGDGGGWITPSNIKQVQMDASNWGPTADVRVGCLTTDFAMQNVLIQIGLHVLSVNGMLIKNTRSYILRCHACFKTTTNMNKSFCPHCGNDTLKKVAVGINKDGTMQMHFSRNSKVLNPKGKRYSLPLPQGGKHANNPHLVDDQRFPQQRLSKKARQKTDVFDPDYLAGSSPFSEHDIYSRAASLQLRDTQTGGGRQRTNPNAARKKCVKK
;
A
#
# COMPACT_ATOMS: atom_id res chain seq x y z
N GLU A 1 -21.29 22.93 2.39
CA GLU A 1 -20.32 23.48 3.37
C GLU A 1 -20.12 22.45 4.46
N ILE A 2 -18.88 22.19 4.89
CA ILE A 2 -18.54 21.09 5.83
C ILE A 2 -18.97 21.44 7.28
N GLY A 3 -18.99 22.72 7.63
CA GLY A 3 -19.46 23.20 8.93
C GLY A 3 -19.37 24.73 9.01
N LYS A 4 -20.19 25.34 9.87
CA LYS A 4 -20.19 26.80 10.09
C LYS A 4 -19.03 27.27 10.96
N ASN A 5 -18.66 26.48 11.96
CA ASN A 5 -17.58 26.78 12.90
C ASN A 5 -16.48 25.73 12.79
N ILE A 6 -15.26 26.15 12.46
CA ILE A 6 -14.11 25.25 12.30
C ILE A 6 -13.08 25.58 13.39
N TYR A 7 -12.79 24.60 14.23
CA TYR A 7 -11.85 24.71 15.34
C TYR A 7 -10.59 23.89 15.07
N THR A 8 -9.44 24.39 15.50
CA THR A 8 -8.16 23.68 15.41
C THR A 8 -7.22 24.08 16.54
N LEU A 9 -6.13 23.35 16.68
CA LEU A 9 -5.03 23.65 17.60
C LEU A 9 -3.90 24.34 16.84
N LYS A 10 -3.13 25.18 17.55
CA LYS A 10 -1.92 25.79 16.98
C LYS A 10 -0.89 24.72 16.63
N ASP A 11 -0.69 23.77 17.53
CA ASP A 11 0.27 22.67 17.35
C ASP A 11 0.05 21.88 16.05
N VAL A 12 -1.22 21.68 15.64
CA VAL A 12 -1.56 20.97 14.39
C VAL A 12 -1.11 21.76 13.17
N VAL A 13 -1.21 23.09 13.21
CA VAL A 13 -0.76 23.95 12.11
C VAL A 13 0.76 24.02 12.06
N ASP A 14 1.42 24.06 13.22
CA ASP A 14 2.88 24.08 13.32
C ASP A 14 3.53 22.75 12.88
N GLU A 15 2.79 21.65 12.97
CA GLU A 15 3.22 20.32 12.53
C GLU A 15 3.29 20.18 11.00
N ILE A 16 2.62 21.04 10.24
CA ILE A 16 2.54 20.95 8.77
C ILE A 16 3.88 21.33 8.13
N ARG A 17 4.57 20.31 7.60
CA ARG A 17 5.85 20.45 6.90
C ARG A 17 5.71 20.61 5.39
N ASP A 18 4.59 20.19 4.82
CA ASP A 18 4.40 20.16 3.38
C ASP A 18 4.20 21.57 2.80
N LYS A 19 4.98 21.91 1.77
CA LYS A 19 5.03 23.26 1.19
C LYS A 19 3.71 23.66 0.51
N PRO A 20 3.11 22.85 -0.40
CA PRO A 20 1.83 23.19 -1.01
C PRO A 20 0.73 23.36 0.05
N THR A 21 0.59 22.45 1.01
CA THR A 21 -0.40 22.58 2.09
C THR A 21 -0.22 23.86 2.89
N LYS A 22 1.03 24.21 3.24
CA LYS A 22 1.33 25.45 3.98
C LYS A 22 0.97 26.71 3.19
N ARG A 23 1.14 26.71 1.86
CA ARG A 23 0.67 27.80 0.99
C ARG A 23 -0.86 27.87 0.98
N SER A 24 -1.53 26.73 0.82
CA SER A 24 -3.00 26.67 0.80
C SER A 24 -3.64 27.16 2.11
N LEU A 25 -3.00 26.91 3.26
CA LEU A 25 -3.46 27.40 4.56
C LEU A 25 -3.54 28.94 4.64
N ALA A 26 -2.71 29.66 3.89
CA ALA A 26 -2.74 31.12 3.87
C ALA A 26 -3.97 31.70 3.12
N PHE A 27 -4.63 30.88 2.28
CA PHE A 27 -5.70 31.31 1.39
C PHE A 27 -7.02 30.55 1.64
N LEU A 28 -7.28 30.15 2.89
CA LEU A 28 -8.52 29.45 3.20
C LEU A 28 -9.74 30.35 3.03
N PRO A 29 -10.84 29.86 2.42
CA PRO A 29 -12.07 30.62 2.22
C PRO A 29 -12.91 30.76 3.50
N TYR A 30 -12.43 30.27 4.63
CA TYR A 30 -13.12 30.28 5.93
C TYR A 30 -12.14 30.58 7.06
N LYS A 31 -12.68 31.04 8.20
CA LYS A 31 -11.90 31.37 9.39
C LYS A 31 -11.64 30.11 10.24
N LEU A 32 -10.37 29.87 10.55
CA LEU A 32 -9.95 28.86 11.53
C LEU A 32 -9.94 29.47 12.94
N ASN A 33 -10.65 28.85 13.88
CA ASN A 33 -10.66 29.25 15.28
C ASN A 33 -9.68 28.40 16.09
N PHE A 34 -8.72 29.04 16.76
CA PHE A 34 -7.76 28.35 17.62
C PHE A 34 -8.31 28.24 19.04
N LYS A 35 -8.50 27.01 19.53
CA LYS A 35 -9.00 26.74 20.90
C LYS A 35 -8.19 25.61 21.52
N GLU A 36 -7.64 25.84 22.70
CA GLU A 36 -6.95 24.80 23.48
C GLU A 36 -7.94 24.07 24.40
N PRO A 37 -7.81 22.74 24.55
CA PRO A 37 -8.71 21.96 25.40
C PRO A 37 -8.37 22.15 26.88
N PHE A 38 -9.37 22.01 27.74
CA PHE A 38 -9.14 21.97 29.18
C PHE A 38 -8.36 20.70 29.60
N PRO A 39 -7.49 20.81 30.61
CA PRO A 39 -6.65 19.69 31.06
C PRO A 39 -7.47 18.49 31.58
N GLU A 40 -8.69 18.72 32.05
CA GLU A 40 -9.61 17.66 32.50
C GLU A 40 -9.99 16.71 31.35
N HIS A 41 -10.34 17.26 30.19
CA HIS A 41 -10.68 16.48 29.00
C HIS A 41 -9.47 15.76 28.42
N VAL A 42 -8.29 16.39 28.47
CA VAL A 42 -7.03 15.74 28.08
C VAL A 42 -6.78 14.51 28.95
N ARG A 43 -6.92 14.64 30.28
CA ARG A 43 -6.77 13.50 31.19
C ARG A 43 -7.77 12.39 30.88
N PHE A 44 -9.05 12.72 30.72
CA PHE A 44 -10.08 11.74 30.37
C PHE A 44 -9.73 10.95 29.11
N VAL A 45 -9.39 11.65 28.02
CA VAL A 45 -9.02 11.00 26.75
C VAL A 45 -7.76 10.15 26.89
N THR A 46 -6.74 10.61 27.63
CA THR A 46 -5.53 9.81 27.84
C THR A 46 -5.81 8.51 28.59
N GLU A 47 -6.65 8.55 29.61
CA GLU A 47 -7.05 7.37 30.37
C GLU A 47 -7.90 6.43 29.51
N PHE A 48 -8.82 6.99 28.72
CA PHE A 48 -9.64 6.25 27.78
C PHE A 48 -8.77 5.52 26.73
N ALA A 49 -7.86 6.23 26.06
CA ALA A 49 -6.97 5.67 25.04
C ALA A 49 -6.00 4.61 25.59
N LYS A 50 -5.60 4.71 26.87
CA LYS A 50 -4.82 3.66 27.54
C LYS A 50 -5.66 2.41 27.77
N LYS A 51 -6.95 2.57 28.09
CA LYS A 51 -7.88 1.45 28.25
C LYS A 51 -8.21 0.78 26.91
N THR A 52 -8.31 1.53 25.81
CA THR A 52 -8.50 0.97 24.45
C THR A 52 -7.23 0.29 23.91
N GLY A 53 -6.06 0.79 24.31
CA GLY A 53 -4.76 0.30 23.86
C GLY A 53 -4.16 1.07 22.67
N ASP A 54 -4.82 2.15 22.23
CA ASP A 54 -4.36 2.99 21.11
C ASP A 54 -3.40 4.11 21.54
N TYR A 55 -3.25 4.36 22.85
CA TYR A 55 -2.35 5.41 23.38
C TYR A 55 -0.91 5.38 22.80
N PRO A 56 -0.23 4.22 22.63
CA PRO A 56 1.13 4.20 22.08
C PRO A 56 1.25 4.62 20.61
N SER A 57 0.14 4.61 19.86
CA SER A 57 0.10 5.11 18.47
C SER A 57 -0.28 6.57 18.36
N LEU A 58 -0.83 7.18 19.41
CA LEU A 58 -1.31 8.55 19.40
C LEU A 58 -0.19 9.51 19.84
N SER A 59 -0.04 10.62 19.12
CA SER A 59 0.84 11.71 19.49
C SER A 59 0.20 12.63 20.53
N ALA A 60 1.01 13.54 21.09
CA ALA A 60 0.50 14.55 22.03
C ALA A 60 -0.49 15.51 21.37
N THR A 61 -0.30 15.83 20.09
CA THR A 61 -1.22 16.68 19.31
C THR A 61 -2.53 15.95 19.05
N ASP A 62 -2.48 14.66 18.70
CA ASP A 62 -3.68 13.83 18.50
C ASP A 62 -4.56 13.78 19.77
N ILE A 63 -3.94 13.56 20.94
CA ILE A 63 -4.65 13.54 22.23
C ILE A 63 -5.36 14.87 22.50
N LYS A 64 -4.71 16.00 22.18
CA LYS A 64 -5.33 17.33 22.34
C LYS A 64 -6.49 17.53 21.37
N VAL A 65 -6.39 17.06 20.12
CA VAL A 65 -7.49 17.13 19.15
C VAL A 65 -8.69 16.34 19.66
N LEU A 66 -8.46 15.10 20.09
CA LEU A 66 -9.49 14.26 20.70
C LEU A 66 -10.13 14.94 21.92
N ALA A 67 -9.33 15.52 22.81
CA ALA A 67 -9.84 16.25 23.98
C ALA A 67 -10.67 17.48 23.62
N LEU A 68 -10.25 18.24 22.60
CA LEU A 68 -11.01 19.38 22.10
C LEU A 68 -12.34 18.95 21.50
N THR A 69 -12.38 17.83 20.77
CA THR A 69 -13.62 17.30 20.21
C THR A 69 -14.59 16.86 21.29
N TYR A 70 -14.09 16.19 22.33
CA TYR A 70 -14.89 15.83 23.51
C TYR A 70 -15.44 17.08 24.20
N GLN A 71 -14.62 18.11 24.40
CA GLN A 71 -15.04 19.37 25.00
C GLN A 71 -16.19 20.03 24.22
N LEU A 72 -16.05 20.16 22.89
CA LEU A 72 -17.08 20.77 22.05
C LEU A 72 -18.38 19.95 22.05
N GLU A 73 -18.30 18.62 22.09
CA GLU A 73 -19.48 17.76 22.22
C GLU A 73 -20.20 18.03 23.54
N THR A 74 -19.46 18.13 24.65
CA THR A 74 -20.05 18.41 25.96
C THR A 74 -20.69 19.79 26.05
N GLU A 75 -20.13 20.80 25.37
CA GLU A 75 -20.67 22.17 25.33
C GLU A 75 -21.94 22.28 24.47
N ASN A 76 -22.04 21.53 23.37
CA ASN A 76 -23.10 21.70 22.36
C ASN A 76 -24.23 20.66 22.41
N VAL A 77 -23.95 19.44 22.86
CA VAL A 77 -24.89 18.31 22.85
C VAL A 77 -25.10 17.75 24.26
N GLY A 78 -24.03 17.66 25.05
CA GLY A 78 -24.03 17.12 26.41
C GLY A 78 -23.39 15.72 26.50
N THR A 79 -23.36 15.14 27.72
CA THR A 79 -22.58 13.93 28.02
C THR A 79 -23.37 12.61 28.02
N GLU A 80 -24.69 12.66 27.83
CA GLU A 80 -25.56 11.49 28.09
C GLU A 80 -25.31 10.31 27.14
N HIS A 81 -24.93 10.58 25.90
CA HIS A 81 -24.68 9.55 24.88
C HIS A 81 -23.23 9.06 24.86
N LEU A 82 -22.33 9.69 25.62
CA LEU A 82 -20.90 9.39 25.61
C LEU A 82 -20.55 8.27 26.59
N LYS A 83 -19.73 7.33 26.14
CA LYS A 83 -19.24 6.22 26.97
C LYS A 83 -18.09 6.69 27.85
N LYS A 84 -18.19 6.47 29.17
CA LYS A 84 -17.12 6.79 30.14
C LYS A 84 -15.97 5.78 30.13
N GLU A 85 -16.27 4.53 29.76
CA GLU A 85 -15.27 3.46 29.66
C GLU A 85 -15.50 2.65 28.38
N PRO A 86 -14.42 2.15 27.74
CA PRO A 86 -14.56 1.33 26.55
C PRO A 86 -15.07 -0.06 26.89
N GLU A 87 -16.06 -0.54 26.11
CA GLU A 87 -16.52 -1.92 26.20
C GLU A 87 -15.48 -2.88 25.62
N LYS A 88 -14.72 -3.57 26.49
CA LYS A 88 -13.72 -4.58 26.06
C LYS A 88 -14.38 -5.90 25.64
N LYS A 89 -15.27 -5.85 24.65
CA LYS A 89 -15.80 -7.06 24.00
C LYS A 89 -14.91 -7.38 22.81
N VAL A 90 -13.89 -8.21 23.04
CA VAL A 90 -13.05 -8.75 21.97
C VAL A 90 -13.65 -10.06 21.49
N GLN A 91 -14.12 -10.10 20.24
CA GLN A 91 -14.55 -11.33 19.59
C GLN A 91 -13.42 -11.88 18.75
N ILE A 92 -13.10 -13.16 18.94
CA ILE A 92 -12.02 -13.83 18.24
C ILE A 92 -12.61 -14.71 17.15
N PHE A 93 -12.20 -14.46 15.92
CA PHE A 93 -12.54 -15.27 14.75
C PHE A 93 -11.29 -15.92 14.19
N SER A 94 -11.46 -17.09 13.57
CA SER A 94 -10.37 -17.78 12.89
C SER A 94 -10.67 -17.87 11.40
N THR A 95 -9.63 -17.75 10.58
CA THR A 95 -9.71 -17.82 9.12
C THR A 95 -8.59 -18.72 8.60
N GLN A 96 -8.83 -19.45 7.51
CA GLN A 96 -7.77 -20.24 6.86
C GLN A 96 -6.90 -19.38 5.91
N ARG A 97 -7.37 -18.18 5.56
CA ARG A 97 -6.69 -17.25 4.66
C ARG A 97 -5.38 -16.76 5.27
N HIS A 98 -4.37 -16.59 4.42
CA HIS A 98 -3.11 -15.95 4.81
C HIS A 98 -3.33 -14.44 5.05
N PRO A 99 -2.68 -13.81 6.05
CA PRO A 99 -2.87 -12.38 6.37
C PRO A 99 -2.44 -11.42 5.26
N GLU A 100 -1.58 -11.86 4.34
CA GLU A 100 -1.14 -11.09 3.16
C GLU A 100 -2.07 -11.27 1.94
N THR A 101 -3.20 -11.97 2.07
CA THR A 101 -4.17 -12.06 0.95
C THR A 101 -4.76 -10.68 0.68
N PRO A 102 -4.79 -10.19 -0.58
CA PRO A 102 -5.21 -8.82 -0.92
C PRO A 102 -6.73 -8.62 -0.87
N VAL A 103 -7.38 -9.00 0.23
CA VAL A 103 -8.84 -8.87 0.41
C VAL A 103 -9.20 -7.40 0.58
N GLY A 104 -10.12 -6.91 -0.25
CA GLY A 104 -10.59 -5.51 -0.19
C GLY A 104 -9.59 -4.51 -0.77
N ILE A 105 -8.63 -4.96 -1.57
CA ILE A 105 -7.75 -4.09 -2.35
C ILE A 105 -8.37 -3.92 -3.73
N ALA A 106 -8.69 -2.67 -4.10
CA ALA A 106 -9.25 -2.37 -5.40
C ALA A 106 -8.30 -2.79 -6.54
N GLY A 107 -8.85 -3.36 -7.60
CA GLY A 107 -8.10 -3.90 -8.74
C GLY A 107 -7.58 -5.32 -8.55
N PHE A 108 -7.71 -5.92 -7.36
CA PHE A 108 -7.46 -7.35 -7.14
C PHE A 108 -8.78 -8.12 -7.17
N HIS A 109 -9.09 -8.74 -8.31
CA HIS A 109 -10.30 -9.53 -8.49
C HIS A 109 -10.14 -10.93 -7.86
N PHE A 110 -11.08 -11.30 -6.99
CA PHE A 110 -11.23 -12.67 -6.52
C PHE A 110 -12.51 -13.23 -7.11
N PRO A 111 -12.47 -14.34 -7.85
CA PRO A 111 -13.69 -14.98 -8.31
C PRO A 111 -14.47 -15.45 -7.10
N SER A 112 -15.55 -14.75 -6.76
CA SER A 112 -16.52 -15.23 -5.80
C SER A 112 -17.58 -16.01 -6.56
N LYS A 113 -17.78 -17.30 -6.21
CA LYS A 113 -19.00 -18.02 -6.59
C LYS A 113 -20.18 -17.17 -6.10
N SER A 114 -20.96 -16.58 -7.01
CA SER A 114 -22.17 -15.87 -6.64
C SER A 114 -23.16 -16.88 -6.06
N SER A 115 -23.35 -16.89 -4.74
CA SER A 115 -24.59 -17.44 -4.20
C SER A 115 -25.70 -16.48 -4.58
N GLY A 116 -26.57 -16.91 -5.49
CA GLY A 116 -27.72 -16.14 -5.96
C GLY A 116 -28.54 -15.62 -4.80
N LYS A 117 -28.44 -14.32 -4.53
CA LYS A 117 -29.46 -13.55 -3.83
C LYS A 117 -29.93 -12.48 -4.78
N GLN A 118 -31.05 -12.77 -5.44
CA GLN A 118 -31.84 -11.79 -6.16
C GLN A 118 -32.27 -10.70 -5.17
N SER A 119 -31.60 -9.54 -5.22
CA SER A 119 -32.19 -8.31 -4.71
C SER A 119 -33.19 -7.84 -5.75
N THR A 120 -34.48 -7.94 -5.43
CA THR A 120 -35.61 -7.41 -6.19
C THR A 120 -35.42 -5.91 -6.43
N ALA A 121 -34.95 -5.56 -7.63
CA ALA A 121 -35.05 -4.22 -8.16
C ALA A 121 -36.47 -4.03 -8.72
N VAL A 122 -37.20 -3.09 -8.13
CA VAL A 122 -38.50 -2.61 -8.59
C VAL A 122 -38.35 -2.07 -10.02
N GLN A 123 -39.10 -2.66 -10.95
CA GLN A 123 -39.13 -2.26 -12.35
C GLN A 123 -39.95 -0.96 -12.52
N ILE A 124 -39.39 0.01 -13.22
CA ILE A 124 -40.14 1.10 -13.88
C ILE A 124 -40.07 0.77 -15.38
N PRO A 125 -41.20 0.72 -16.12
CA PRO A 125 -41.19 0.33 -17.53
C PRO A 125 -40.85 1.52 -18.44
N PRO A 126 -40.08 1.35 -19.53
CA PRO A 126 -40.06 2.28 -20.63
C PRO A 126 -41.03 1.82 -21.73
N THR A 127 -41.91 2.72 -22.16
CA THR A 127 -42.73 2.60 -23.35
C THR A 127 -41.99 3.10 -24.59
N THR A 128 -42.24 2.39 -25.68
CA THR A 128 -42.32 2.78 -27.10
C THR A 128 -41.14 2.41 -28.00
N ASN A 129 -41.48 1.52 -28.95
CA ASN A 129 -40.72 0.95 -30.05
C ASN A 129 -40.43 1.94 -31.19
N GLU A 130 -39.38 1.67 -31.97
CA GLU A 130 -39.29 1.60 -33.46
C GLU A 130 -37.79 1.42 -33.88
N PRO A 131 -37.44 0.92 -35.09
CA PRO A 131 -37.07 -0.48 -35.36
C PRO A 131 -35.56 -0.69 -35.64
N GLN A 132 -35.17 -1.97 -35.70
CA GLN A 132 -33.81 -2.50 -35.92
C GLN A 132 -33.25 -2.22 -37.31
N ASP A 133 -31.92 -2.05 -37.39
CA ASP A 133 -31.10 -2.50 -38.53
C ASP A 133 -30.14 -3.62 -38.07
N PRO A 134 -29.97 -4.70 -38.84
CA PRO A 134 -29.17 -5.85 -38.45
C PRO A 134 -27.77 -5.74 -39.06
N ASP A 135 -26.76 -5.47 -38.24
CA ASP A 135 -25.40 -5.87 -38.57
C ASP A 135 -24.61 -6.14 -37.29
N THR A 136 -24.85 -7.33 -36.75
CA THR A 136 -23.85 -8.07 -35.99
C THR A 136 -22.62 -8.27 -36.87
N SER A 137 -21.58 -7.47 -36.65
CA SER A 137 -20.21 -7.91 -36.92
C SER A 137 -19.45 -8.00 -35.60
N GLN A 138 -19.00 -9.22 -35.34
CA GLN A 138 -18.26 -9.67 -34.18
C GLN A 138 -17.08 -8.74 -33.90
N PHE A 139 -17.02 -8.20 -32.68
CA PHE A 139 -15.89 -7.44 -32.20
C PHE A 139 -14.74 -8.42 -31.90
N ASN A 140 -13.86 -8.62 -32.89
CA ASN A 140 -12.66 -9.43 -32.75
C ASN A 140 -11.55 -8.59 -32.08
N THR A 141 -11.24 -8.92 -30.82
CA THR A 141 -10.24 -8.27 -29.95
C THR A 141 -8.77 -8.40 -30.43
N PHE A 142 -8.51 -8.96 -31.62
CA PHE A 142 -7.14 -9.27 -32.09
C PHE A 142 -6.58 -8.36 -33.20
N GLN A 143 -7.29 -7.32 -33.66
CA GLN A 143 -6.85 -6.45 -34.77
C GLN A 143 -6.57 -4.99 -34.40
N PHE A 144 -6.46 -4.64 -33.11
CA PHE A 144 -6.22 -3.25 -32.71
C PHE A 144 -4.78 -2.76 -32.96
N TRP A 145 -3.81 -3.65 -33.13
CA TRP A 145 -2.41 -3.28 -33.39
C TRP A 145 -1.98 -3.66 -34.81
N ARG A 146 -2.25 -2.77 -35.78
CA ARG A 146 -1.45 -2.44 -36.98
C ARG A 146 -2.36 -1.80 -38.03
N ASN A 147 -2.34 -0.48 -38.11
CA ASN A 147 -2.33 0.14 -39.44
C ASN A 147 -0.85 0.23 -39.84
N PRO A 148 -0.41 -0.32 -40.98
CA PRO A 148 0.96 -0.10 -41.44
C PRO A 148 1.15 1.40 -41.65
N LEU A 149 2.20 1.95 -41.02
CA LEU A 149 2.59 3.34 -41.22
C LEU A 149 2.84 3.56 -42.72
N PRO A 150 2.44 4.70 -43.30
CA PRO A 150 2.79 5.03 -44.67
C PRO A 150 4.30 4.97 -44.84
N SER A 151 4.74 4.33 -45.94
CA SER A 151 6.16 4.17 -46.28
C SER A 151 6.83 5.54 -46.35
N ILE A 152 7.80 5.77 -45.46
CA ILE A 152 8.62 7.00 -45.41
C ILE A 152 9.69 6.98 -46.51
N GLU A 153 9.78 5.90 -47.30
CA GLU A 153 10.84 5.71 -48.29
C GLU A 153 10.78 6.73 -49.43
N THR A 154 9.60 7.22 -49.81
CA THR A 154 9.46 8.24 -50.85
C THR A 154 9.99 9.60 -50.41
N ASP A 155 9.69 9.99 -49.17
CA ASP A 155 10.07 11.28 -48.60
C ASP A 155 11.57 11.31 -48.25
N LEU A 156 12.15 10.14 -47.90
CA LEU A 156 13.58 10.00 -47.66
C LEU A 156 14.39 10.01 -48.97
N LEU A 157 13.83 9.50 -50.07
CA LEU A 157 14.46 9.53 -51.40
C LEU A 157 14.51 10.95 -51.99
N GLU A 158 13.50 11.77 -51.70
CA GLU A 158 13.45 13.16 -52.16
C GLU A 158 14.48 14.05 -51.42
N LEU A 159 14.73 13.77 -50.13
CA LEU A 159 15.75 14.46 -49.35
C LEU A 159 17.19 14.03 -49.70
N LEU A 160 17.40 12.77 -50.08
CA LEU A 160 18.72 12.28 -50.52
C LEU A 160 19.07 12.70 -51.96
N ALA A 161 18.07 13.02 -52.79
CA ALA A 161 18.30 13.57 -54.13
C ALA A 161 18.72 15.05 -54.12
N ALA A 162 18.42 15.78 -53.04
CA ALA A 162 18.73 17.20 -52.92
C ALA A 162 20.20 17.49 -52.57
N ASP A 163 20.93 16.53 -51.99
CA ASP A 163 22.31 16.72 -51.50
C ASP A 163 23.39 16.06 -52.38
N ALA A 164 23.04 15.59 -53.59
CA ALA A 164 23.99 14.97 -54.50
C ALA A 164 24.73 16.00 -55.40
N ILE A 165 25.60 16.84 -54.82
CA ILE A 165 26.74 17.43 -55.55
C ILE A 165 28.01 17.42 -54.66
N THR A 166 29.08 16.79 -55.17
CA THR A 166 30.46 16.62 -54.65
C THR A 166 30.71 15.36 -53.79
N VAL A 167 30.78 14.15 -54.37
CA VAL A 167 31.94 13.51 -55.04
C VAL A 167 33.08 13.08 -54.07
N THR A 168 33.01 11.78 -53.74
CA THR A 168 34.08 10.75 -53.65
C THR A 168 35.28 10.94 -52.71
N ASP A 169 35.51 10.01 -51.78
CA ASP A 169 36.38 8.85 -52.05
C ASP A 169 36.53 7.85 -50.87
N LYS A 170 36.56 6.57 -51.23
CA LYS A 170 37.18 5.40 -50.56
C LYS A 170 36.49 4.73 -49.36
N LEU A 171 35.69 3.70 -49.71
CA LEU A 171 35.51 2.46 -48.95
C LEU A 171 36.41 1.37 -49.56
N GLU A 172 37.14 0.64 -48.73
CA GLU A 172 37.59 -0.73 -49.04
C GLU A 172 37.00 -1.70 -48.01
N SER A 173 36.42 -2.76 -48.57
CA SER A 173 35.69 -3.88 -47.97
C SER A 173 36.61 -5.01 -47.53
N VAL A 174 36.27 -5.72 -46.45
CA VAL A 174 36.62 -7.14 -46.27
C VAL A 174 35.53 -7.87 -45.48
N ASP A 175 34.81 -8.75 -46.19
CA ASP A 175 34.09 -9.91 -45.64
C ASP A 175 35.09 -11.06 -45.44
N LEU A 176 34.90 -11.92 -44.43
CA LEU A 176 34.86 -13.38 -44.64
C LEU A 176 34.37 -14.15 -43.41
N SER A 177 33.52 -15.12 -43.72
CA SER A 177 32.88 -16.14 -42.89
C SER A 177 33.81 -17.30 -42.47
N THR A 178 33.22 -18.21 -41.67
CA THR A 178 33.54 -19.65 -41.47
C THR A 178 34.43 -19.98 -40.26
N ASP A 179 33.89 -20.67 -39.23
CA ASP A 179 33.98 -22.13 -39.14
C ASP A 179 33.09 -22.73 -38.03
N SER A 180 32.62 -23.94 -38.29
CA SER A 180 31.75 -24.78 -37.47
C SER A 180 32.59 -25.86 -36.79
N GLN A 181 32.22 -26.33 -35.59
CA GLN A 181 32.34 -27.76 -35.25
C GLN A 181 31.56 -28.16 -34.00
N LEU A 182 30.92 -29.31 -34.15
CA LEU A 182 30.01 -30.04 -33.27
C LEU A 182 30.74 -30.82 -32.18
N ALA A 183 30.05 -31.14 -31.08
CA ALA A 183 30.20 -32.40 -30.36
C ALA A 183 28.96 -32.69 -29.49
N GLU A 184 28.21 -33.72 -29.88
CA GLU A 184 27.19 -34.40 -29.10
C GLU A 184 27.84 -35.44 -28.16
N SER A 185 27.18 -35.75 -27.05
CA SER A 185 27.31 -37.05 -26.38
C SER A 185 26.03 -37.36 -25.61
N GLU A 186 25.33 -38.39 -26.09
CA GLU A 186 24.32 -39.16 -25.37
C GLU A 186 25.00 -40.06 -24.31
N ASP A 187 24.31 -40.34 -23.21
CA ASP A 187 24.38 -41.65 -22.54
C ASP A 187 23.10 -41.87 -21.70
N GLN A 188 22.50 -43.03 -21.90
CA GLN A 188 21.31 -43.54 -21.21
C GLN A 188 21.66 -44.46 -20.03
N ASP A 189 20.70 -44.49 -19.08
CA ASP A 189 20.17 -45.64 -18.35
C ASP A 189 20.67 -45.99 -16.93
N GLY A 190 19.73 -46.38 -16.05
CA GLY A 190 20.06 -47.24 -14.89
C GLY A 190 19.47 -47.03 -13.48
N THR A 191 18.17 -46.77 -13.32
CA THR A 191 17.24 -47.33 -12.28
C THR A 191 17.35 -47.09 -10.75
N SER A 192 16.16 -47.25 -10.12
CA SER A 192 15.74 -47.35 -8.70
C SER A 192 15.71 -46.05 -7.86
N GLY A 193 14.61 -45.57 -7.29
CA GLY A 193 13.28 -46.12 -7.05
C GLY A 193 12.87 -45.67 -5.64
N ASP A 194 12.09 -44.60 -5.50
CA ASP A 194 11.39 -44.30 -4.24
C ASP A 194 10.08 -43.54 -4.53
N GLN A 195 9.01 -44.06 -3.98
CA GLN A 195 7.62 -43.66 -4.22
C GLN A 195 7.32 -42.44 -3.35
N HIS A 196 6.95 -41.32 -3.97
CA HIS A 196 6.28 -40.24 -3.27
C HIS A 196 4.95 -39.98 -3.97
N GLU A 197 3.88 -40.25 -3.23
CA GLU A 197 2.50 -39.97 -3.57
C GLU A 197 2.36 -38.47 -3.89
N GLU A 198 2.10 -38.13 -5.14
CA GLU A 198 1.66 -36.82 -5.56
C GLU A 198 0.16 -36.73 -5.29
N GLU A 199 -0.23 -35.94 -4.29
CA GLU A 199 -1.60 -35.47 -4.13
C GLU A 199 -1.91 -34.54 -5.32
N GLU A 200 -2.62 -35.08 -6.32
CA GLU A 200 -3.24 -34.30 -7.38
C GLU A 200 -4.25 -33.31 -6.75
N GLU A 201 -3.84 -32.05 -6.58
CA GLU A 201 -4.79 -30.96 -6.43
C GLU A 201 -5.54 -30.82 -7.77
N SER A 202 -6.77 -31.31 -7.81
CA SER A 202 -7.71 -31.11 -8.91
C SER A 202 -7.94 -29.62 -9.13
N ILE A 203 -7.25 -29.07 -10.14
CA ILE A 203 -7.59 -27.78 -10.72
C ILE A 203 -8.81 -28.05 -11.59
N ASP A 204 -9.99 -27.72 -11.07
CA ASP A 204 -11.21 -27.63 -11.87
C ASP A 204 -11.03 -26.51 -12.91
N GLU A 205 -10.60 -26.88 -14.11
CA GLU A 205 -10.73 -26.06 -15.30
C GLU A 205 -12.20 -26.12 -15.76
N GLU A 206 -13.00 -25.15 -15.33
CA GLU A 206 -14.25 -24.83 -16.01
C GLU A 206 -14.12 -23.46 -16.68
N GLU A 207 -14.00 -23.50 -18.01
CA GLU A 207 -14.31 -22.41 -18.92
C GLU A 207 -15.81 -22.15 -18.89
N ASP A 208 -16.27 -21.01 -18.33
CA ASP A 208 -17.32 -20.21 -18.97
C ASP A 208 -17.50 -18.82 -18.34
N GLY A 209 -17.93 -17.88 -19.19
CA GLY A 209 -18.83 -16.78 -18.80
C GLY A 209 -18.20 -15.57 -18.13
N GLY A 210 -17.67 -14.65 -18.93
CA GLY A 210 -17.14 -13.38 -18.48
C GLY A 210 -18.12 -12.55 -17.65
N ASP A 211 -17.73 -12.23 -16.43
CA ASP A 211 -18.19 -11.05 -15.71
C ASP A 211 -16.98 -10.18 -15.35
N GLY A 212 -16.91 -9.00 -15.98
CA GLY A 212 -15.85 -8.00 -15.84
C GLY A 212 -15.90 -7.23 -14.52
N GLY A 213 -16.21 -7.89 -13.41
CA GLY A 213 -16.44 -7.29 -12.10
C GLY A 213 -15.17 -7.00 -11.29
N GLY A 214 -14.21 -6.23 -11.82
CA GLY A 214 -13.00 -5.92 -11.04
C GLY A 214 -12.04 -4.88 -11.63
N TRP A 215 -12.37 -4.32 -12.78
CA TRP A 215 -11.52 -3.34 -13.46
C TRP A 215 -11.51 -2.00 -12.73
N ILE A 216 -10.36 -1.32 -12.72
CA ILE A 216 -10.29 0.11 -12.38
C ILE A 216 -10.44 0.89 -13.69
N THR A 217 -11.58 1.55 -13.87
CA THR A 217 -11.94 2.30 -15.06
C THR A 217 -11.94 3.82 -14.77
N PRO A 218 -11.79 4.69 -15.77
CA PRO A 218 -11.91 6.14 -15.57
C PRO A 218 -13.23 6.55 -14.91
N SER A 219 -14.31 5.79 -15.16
CA SER A 219 -15.62 6.00 -14.54
C SER A 219 -15.63 5.64 -13.04
N ASN A 220 -14.86 4.63 -12.64
CA ASN A 220 -14.82 4.19 -11.25
C ASN A 220 -13.62 4.70 -10.45
N ILE A 221 -12.61 5.35 -11.02
CA ILE A 221 -11.41 5.74 -10.26
C ILE A 221 -11.74 6.67 -9.08
N LYS A 222 -12.64 7.64 -9.31
CA LYS A 222 -13.17 8.51 -8.26
C LYS A 222 -13.97 7.69 -7.26
N GLN A 223 -14.78 6.76 -7.77
CA GLN A 223 -15.57 5.88 -6.92
C GLN A 223 -14.71 4.91 -6.12
N VAL A 224 -13.60 4.36 -6.62
CA VAL A 224 -12.69 3.45 -5.93
C VAL A 224 -11.88 4.22 -4.88
N GLN A 225 -11.44 5.43 -5.24
CA GLN A 225 -10.91 6.39 -4.29
C GLN A 225 -11.96 6.78 -3.23
N MET A 226 -13.25 6.62 -3.53
CA MET A 226 -14.39 6.85 -2.66
C MET A 226 -15.04 5.58 -2.06
N ASP A 227 -14.73 4.35 -2.47
CA ASP A 227 -15.36 3.08 -2.04
C ASP A 227 -14.47 2.39 -1.02
N ALA A 228 -13.18 2.73 -1.04
CA ALA A 228 -12.39 2.85 0.19
C ALA A 228 -13.03 3.80 1.24
N SER A 229 -14.11 4.49 0.86
CA SER A 229 -14.56 5.71 1.50
C SER A 229 -16.08 5.89 1.58
N ASN A 230 -16.82 4.93 2.14
CA ASN A 230 -18.28 5.02 2.09
C ASN A 230 -18.83 6.25 2.86
N TRP A 231 -19.30 7.25 2.12
CA TRP A 231 -20.03 8.43 2.61
C TRP A 231 -21.48 8.04 2.89
N GLY A 232 -21.70 7.27 3.96
CA GLY A 232 -23.06 7.10 4.46
C GLY A 232 -23.58 8.47 4.94
N PRO A 233 -24.75 8.94 4.50
CA PRO A 233 -25.33 10.17 5.03
C PRO A 233 -25.55 9.98 6.52
N THR A 234 -24.72 10.64 7.33
CA THR A 234 -24.95 10.71 8.77
C THR A 234 -25.96 11.81 9.01
N ALA A 235 -27.03 11.46 9.72
CA ALA A 235 -28.01 12.37 10.31
C ALA A 235 -27.34 13.63 10.89
N ASP A 236 -28.04 14.76 10.87
CA ASP A 236 -27.65 16.09 11.36
C ASP A 236 -26.61 16.07 12.52
N VAL A 237 -25.32 16.07 12.17
CA VAL A 237 -24.21 15.98 13.13
C VAL A 237 -23.87 17.39 13.60
N ARG A 238 -24.06 17.68 14.89
CA ARG A 238 -23.74 18.99 15.47
C ARG A 238 -22.25 19.23 15.67
N VAL A 239 -21.52 18.21 16.12
CA VAL A 239 -20.09 18.26 16.38
C VAL A 239 -19.46 17.00 15.79
N GLY A 240 -18.34 17.17 15.09
CA GLY A 240 -17.62 16.07 14.46
C GLY A 240 -16.14 16.38 14.31
N CYS A 241 -15.31 15.35 14.46
CA CYS A 241 -13.87 15.45 14.29
C CYS A 241 -13.46 15.03 12.88
N LEU A 242 -12.69 15.88 12.20
CA LEU A 242 -12.14 15.58 10.88
C LEU A 242 -10.77 14.91 11.03
N THR A 243 -10.68 13.60 10.76
CA THR A 243 -9.42 12.86 10.87
C THR A 243 -9.31 11.71 9.88
N THR A 244 -8.10 11.46 9.41
CA THR A 244 -7.75 10.32 8.54
C THR A 244 -7.04 9.19 9.28
N ASP A 245 -6.63 9.40 10.54
CA ASP A 245 -5.88 8.40 11.30
C ASP A 245 -6.82 7.38 11.97
N PHE A 246 -6.56 6.10 11.72
CA PHE A 246 -7.32 5.00 12.29
C PHE A 246 -7.27 4.98 13.82
N ALA A 247 -6.14 5.31 14.44
CA ALA A 247 -6.03 5.29 15.92
C ALA A 247 -6.94 6.34 16.56
N MET A 248 -6.99 7.55 16.00
CA MET A 248 -7.92 8.60 16.45
C MET A 248 -9.38 8.18 16.25
N GLN A 249 -9.72 7.63 15.08
CA GLN A 249 -11.08 7.18 14.79
C GLN A 249 -11.55 6.07 15.73
N ASN A 250 -10.68 5.11 16.07
CA ASN A 250 -11.01 4.04 17.03
C ASN A 250 -11.44 4.60 18.37
N VAL A 251 -10.67 5.57 18.90
CA VAL A 251 -10.96 6.21 20.18
C VAL A 251 -12.25 7.02 20.09
N LEU A 252 -12.44 7.81 19.03
CA LEU A 252 -13.67 8.59 18.83
C LEU A 252 -14.92 7.71 18.78
N ILE A 253 -14.90 6.63 17.98
CA ILE A 253 -16.00 5.68 17.85
C ILE A 253 -16.30 4.99 19.20
N GLN A 254 -15.27 4.62 19.96
CA GLN A 254 -15.45 3.97 21.26
C GLN A 254 -15.99 4.93 22.34
N ILE A 255 -15.62 6.21 22.30
CA ILE A 255 -16.21 7.24 23.17
C ILE A 255 -17.67 7.51 22.76
N GLY A 256 -18.01 7.34 21.48
CA GLY A 256 -19.31 7.66 20.90
C GLY A 256 -19.34 9.02 20.20
N LEU A 257 -18.18 9.58 19.87
CA LEU A 257 -18.03 10.84 19.15
C LEU A 257 -18.14 10.62 17.64
N HIS A 258 -18.70 11.61 16.94
CA HIS A 258 -18.83 11.55 15.50
C HIS A 258 -17.50 11.89 14.79
N VAL A 259 -17.09 10.99 13.90
CA VAL A 259 -15.97 11.20 12.98
C VAL A 259 -16.54 11.69 11.65
N LEU A 260 -15.96 12.75 11.10
CA LEU A 260 -16.15 13.19 9.73
C LEU A 260 -14.89 12.82 8.94
N SER A 261 -15.05 12.28 7.75
CA SER A 261 -13.92 11.97 6.87
C SER A 261 -14.08 12.70 5.55
N VAL A 262 -13.08 13.52 5.18
CA VAL A 262 -13.09 14.29 3.92
C VAL A 262 -13.06 13.36 2.71
N ASN A 263 -12.37 12.24 2.85
CA ASN A 263 -12.17 11.23 1.83
C ASN A 263 -12.79 9.91 2.29
N GLY A 264 -13.89 9.96 3.06
CA GLY A 264 -14.73 8.85 3.53
C GLY A 264 -14.06 7.65 4.22
N MET A 265 -12.80 7.75 4.65
CA MET A 265 -12.06 6.73 5.44
C MET A 265 -12.64 6.54 6.85
N LEU A 266 -13.95 6.42 7.01
CA LEU A 266 -14.58 6.14 8.29
C LEU A 266 -14.65 4.63 8.49
N ILE A 267 -14.10 4.14 9.60
CA ILE A 267 -14.09 2.71 9.93
C ILE A 267 -15.53 2.21 10.11
N LYS A 268 -16.11 1.65 9.03
CA LYS A 268 -17.39 0.95 9.08
C LYS A 268 -17.24 -0.54 8.82
N ASN A 269 -16.48 -0.94 7.78
CA ASN A 269 -16.34 -2.36 7.40
C ASN A 269 -14.98 -2.74 6.77
N THR A 270 -14.03 -1.82 6.65
CA THR A 270 -12.68 -2.17 6.18
C THR A 270 -11.90 -2.80 7.33
N ARG A 271 -11.52 -4.07 7.16
CA ARG A 271 -10.63 -4.77 8.09
C ARG A 271 -9.33 -3.97 8.19
N SER A 272 -9.15 -3.30 9.32
CA SER A 272 -7.88 -2.68 9.67
C SER A 272 -6.90 -3.77 10.08
N TYR A 273 -5.62 -3.44 10.18
CA TYR A 273 -4.61 -4.39 10.63
C TYR A 273 -3.89 -3.86 11.86
N ILE A 274 -3.60 -4.76 12.79
CA ILE A 274 -2.70 -4.51 13.92
C ILE A 274 -1.58 -5.53 13.91
N LEU A 275 -0.48 -5.23 14.59
CA LEU A 275 0.58 -6.18 14.87
C LEU A 275 0.36 -6.81 16.25
N ARG A 276 0.42 -8.15 16.32
CA ARG A 276 0.38 -8.90 17.58
C ARG A 276 1.64 -9.74 17.72
N CYS A 277 2.28 -9.66 18.87
CA CYS A 277 3.40 -10.53 19.22
C CYS A 277 2.90 -11.96 19.47
N HIS A 278 3.49 -12.95 18.80
CA HIS A 278 3.14 -14.35 19.06
C HIS A 278 3.82 -14.95 20.31
N ALA A 279 4.80 -14.24 20.90
CA ALA A 279 5.51 -14.68 22.10
C ALA A 279 4.92 -14.09 23.40
N CYS A 280 4.77 -12.76 23.49
CA CYS A 280 4.22 -12.10 24.68
C CYS A 280 2.75 -11.68 24.55
N PHE A 281 2.11 -11.96 23.42
CA PHE A 281 0.69 -11.71 23.13
C PHE A 281 0.23 -10.24 23.15
N LYS A 282 1.13 -9.30 23.41
CA LYS A 282 0.82 -7.87 23.33
C LYS A 282 0.62 -7.41 21.89
N THR A 283 -0.34 -6.53 21.70
CA THR A 283 -0.68 -5.92 20.42
C THR A 283 -0.07 -4.53 20.30
N THR A 284 0.08 -4.07 19.06
CA THR A 284 0.56 -2.73 18.70
C THR A 284 -0.12 -2.32 17.40
N THR A 285 -0.66 -1.11 17.39
CA THR A 285 -1.36 -0.48 16.25
C THR A 285 -0.39 0.13 15.23
N ASN A 286 0.85 0.44 15.64
CA ASN A 286 1.89 0.95 14.75
C ASN A 286 2.40 -0.13 13.78
N MET A 287 2.01 -0.02 12.51
CA MET A 287 2.34 -0.98 11.44
C MET A 287 3.79 -0.89 10.94
N ASN A 288 4.55 0.13 11.35
CA ASN A 288 5.94 0.32 10.94
C ASN A 288 6.95 -0.42 11.84
N LYS A 289 6.48 -1.05 12.93
CA LYS A 289 7.35 -1.77 13.87
C LYS A 289 7.65 -3.19 13.38
N SER A 290 8.93 -3.57 13.43
CA SER A 290 9.37 -4.96 13.22
C SER A 290 9.51 -5.70 14.55
N PHE A 291 10.11 -5.04 15.55
CA PHE A 291 10.32 -5.59 16.89
C PHE A 291 9.15 -5.29 17.83
N CYS A 292 8.82 -6.25 18.69
CA CYS A 292 7.80 -6.06 19.70
C CYS A 292 8.26 -5.04 20.75
N PRO A 293 7.50 -3.98 21.05
CA PRO A 293 7.90 -2.97 22.03
C PRO A 293 7.94 -3.48 23.48
N HIS A 294 7.36 -4.65 23.76
CA HIS A 294 7.32 -5.20 25.11
C HIS A 294 8.43 -6.21 25.40
N CYS A 295 8.65 -7.17 24.49
CA CYS A 295 9.67 -8.21 24.69
C CYS A 295 10.93 -8.01 23.82
N GLY A 296 10.97 -7.00 22.96
CA GLY A 296 12.12 -6.69 22.10
C GLY A 296 12.33 -7.63 20.89
N ASN A 297 11.65 -8.78 20.86
CA ASN A 297 11.86 -9.78 19.81
C ASN A 297 11.13 -9.45 18.50
N ASP A 298 11.71 -9.84 17.35
CA ASP A 298 11.08 -9.81 16.02
C ASP A 298 10.01 -10.91 15.89
N THR A 299 8.88 -10.67 16.53
CA THR A 299 7.80 -11.66 16.71
C THR A 299 6.43 -11.09 16.38
N LEU A 300 6.37 -9.90 15.80
CA LEU A 300 5.13 -9.25 15.41
C LEU A 300 4.52 -9.96 14.19
N LYS A 301 3.21 -10.21 14.24
CA LYS A 301 2.41 -10.78 13.16
C LYS A 301 1.18 -9.91 12.91
N LYS A 302 0.89 -9.69 11.63
CA LYS A 302 -0.27 -8.91 11.17
C LYS A 302 -1.56 -9.69 11.43
N VAL A 303 -2.51 -9.05 12.10
CA VAL A 303 -3.84 -9.58 12.42
C VAL A 303 -4.88 -8.58 11.93
N ALA A 304 -5.88 -9.07 11.21
CA ALA A 304 -6.98 -8.22 10.75
C ALA A 304 -7.98 -7.96 11.89
N VAL A 305 -8.42 -6.71 12.02
CA VAL A 305 -9.32 -6.23 13.07
C VAL A 305 -10.47 -5.46 12.44
N GLY A 306 -11.69 -5.81 12.84
CA GLY A 306 -12.90 -5.02 12.56
C GLY A 306 -13.39 -4.35 13.84
N ILE A 307 -13.93 -3.14 13.72
CA ILE A 307 -14.63 -2.46 14.81
C ILE A 307 -16.08 -2.31 14.38
N ASN A 308 -16.99 -2.89 15.15
CA ASN A 308 -18.42 -2.73 14.90
C ASN A 308 -18.89 -1.36 15.40
N LYS A 309 -20.05 -0.91 14.93
CA LYS A 309 -20.70 0.33 15.40
C LYS A 309 -20.92 0.36 16.92
N ASP A 310 -21.09 -0.80 17.53
CA ASP A 310 -21.26 -0.94 18.98
C ASP A 310 -19.95 -0.71 19.78
N GLY A 311 -18.81 -0.58 19.08
CA GLY A 311 -17.47 -0.46 19.67
C GLY A 311 -16.81 -1.82 19.97
N THR A 312 -17.45 -2.94 19.61
CA THR A 312 -16.87 -4.28 19.80
C THR A 312 -15.76 -4.55 18.78
N MET A 313 -14.62 -5.04 19.27
CA MET A 313 -13.44 -5.31 18.44
C MET A 313 -13.43 -6.79 18.02
N GLN A 314 -13.40 -7.05 16.72
CA GLN A 314 -13.34 -8.39 16.14
C GLN A 314 -11.93 -8.66 15.61
N MET A 315 -11.21 -9.62 16.19
CA MET A 315 -9.88 -10.03 15.71
C MET A 315 -9.97 -11.30 14.87
N HIS A 316 -9.45 -11.26 13.65
CA HIS A 316 -9.41 -12.40 12.73
C HIS A 316 -8.01 -13.01 12.68
N PHE A 317 -7.83 -14.14 13.37
CA PHE A 317 -6.58 -14.90 13.36
C PHE A 317 -6.51 -15.82 12.15
N SER A 318 -5.32 -15.94 11.56
CA SER A 318 -5.05 -16.93 10.53
C SER A 318 -4.63 -18.25 11.17
N ARG A 319 -5.26 -19.36 10.76
CA ARG A 319 -4.86 -20.74 11.10
C ARG A 319 -3.85 -21.32 10.10
N ASN A 320 -3.43 -20.55 9.11
CA ASN A 320 -2.49 -21.01 8.11
C ASN A 320 -1.11 -21.29 8.75
N SER A 321 -0.64 -22.54 8.62
CA SER A 321 0.62 -23.01 9.21
C SER A 321 1.85 -22.23 8.71
N LYS A 322 1.78 -21.63 7.52
CA LYS A 322 2.87 -20.83 6.95
C LYS A 322 3.13 -19.52 7.74
N VAL A 323 2.15 -19.03 8.50
CA VAL A 323 2.28 -17.77 9.27
C VAL A 323 3.24 -17.91 10.46
N LEU A 324 3.20 -19.05 11.14
CA LEU A 324 4.02 -19.38 12.31
C LEU A 324 5.01 -20.51 11.99
N ASN A 325 5.77 -20.34 10.90
CA ASN A 325 6.80 -21.28 10.53
C ASN A 325 8.18 -20.92 11.17
N PRO A 326 8.87 -21.83 11.86
CA PRO A 326 10.22 -21.60 12.40
C PRO A 326 11.35 -21.69 11.36
N LYS A 327 11.07 -22.16 10.13
CA LYS A 327 12.08 -22.37 9.08
C LYS A 327 12.79 -21.06 8.74
N GLY A 328 14.13 -21.13 8.64
CA GLY A 328 14.98 -20.00 8.28
C GLY A 328 15.24 -18.97 9.40
N LYS A 329 14.73 -19.19 10.62
CA LYS A 329 15.01 -18.31 11.77
C LYS A 329 16.33 -18.62 12.48
N ARG A 330 16.79 -19.87 12.44
CA ARG A 330 18.07 -20.29 13.04
C ARG A 330 19.14 -20.43 11.96
N TYR A 331 20.17 -19.61 12.05
CA TYR A 331 21.35 -19.61 11.18
C TYR A 331 22.54 -19.01 11.94
N SER A 332 23.75 -19.28 11.46
CA SER A 332 24.97 -18.75 12.09
C SER A 332 25.11 -17.25 11.82
N LEU A 333 25.27 -16.47 12.87
CA LEU A 333 25.52 -15.04 12.78
C LEU A 333 27.02 -14.77 12.62
N PRO A 334 27.41 -13.72 11.87
CA PRO A 334 28.81 -13.28 11.82
C PRO A 334 29.26 -12.75 13.17
N LEU A 335 30.58 -12.72 13.38
CA LEU A 335 31.18 -12.07 14.54
C LEU A 335 30.82 -10.57 14.55
N PRO A 336 30.53 -9.98 15.72
CA PRO A 336 30.19 -8.57 15.81
C PRO A 336 31.39 -7.71 15.38
N GLN A 337 31.16 -6.81 14.42
CA GLN A 337 32.19 -5.90 13.91
C GLN A 337 31.91 -4.45 14.30
N GLY A 338 32.96 -3.71 14.63
CA GLY A 338 32.92 -2.28 14.89
C GLY A 338 33.51 -1.45 13.73
N GLY A 339 33.42 -0.13 13.84
CA GLY A 339 34.01 0.82 12.90
C GLY A 339 33.00 1.52 11.97
N LYS A 340 33.51 2.40 11.11
CA LYS A 340 32.69 3.30 10.27
C LYS A 340 31.87 2.55 9.19
N HIS A 341 32.34 1.37 8.80
CA HIS A 341 31.79 0.59 7.69
C HIS A 341 31.27 -0.79 8.12
N ALA A 342 31.14 -1.04 9.43
CA ALA A 342 30.57 -2.28 9.93
C ALA A 342 29.10 -2.40 9.49
N ASN A 343 28.71 -3.60 9.04
CA ASN A 343 27.35 -3.93 8.62
C ASN A 343 26.87 -5.19 9.36
N ASN A 344 26.47 -5.00 10.61
CA ASN A 344 25.95 -6.08 11.44
C ASN A 344 24.46 -6.33 11.13
N PRO A 345 23.96 -7.57 11.24
CA PRO A 345 22.53 -7.86 11.15
C PRO A 345 21.71 -7.03 12.16
N HIS A 346 20.47 -6.68 11.80
CA HIS A 346 19.55 -5.94 12.66
C HIS A 346 18.80 -6.90 13.58
N LEU A 347 19.09 -6.85 14.88
CA LEU A 347 18.60 -7.81 15.88
C LEU A 347 17.69 -7.18 16.95
N VAL A 348 17.82 -5.87 17.20
CA VAL A 348 17.04 -5.13 18.21
C VAL A 348 16.65 -3.74 17.69
N ASP A 349 15.53 -3.20 18.15
CA ASP A 349 14.95 -1.92 17.68
C ASP A 349 15.88 -0.71 17.90
N ASP A 350 16.61 -0.69 19.00
CA ASP A 350 17.53 0.38 19.40
C ASP A 350 18.99 0.13 18.94
N GLN A 351 19.18 -0.77 17.97
CA GLN A 351 20.51 -1.09 17.46
C GLN A 351 21.15 0.12 16.77
N ARG A 352 22.36 0.45 17.19
CA ARG A 352 23.13 1.55 16.60
C ARG A 352 23.81 1.10 15.31
N PHE A 353 23.52 1.81 14.22
CA PHE A 353 24.18 1.63 12.93
C PHE A 353 25.11 2.81 12.62
N PRO A 354 26.30 2.56 12.03
CA PRO A 354 27.13 3.63 11.48
C PRO A 354 26.37 4.45 10.43
N GLN A 355 26.68 5.74 10.33
CA GLN A 355 26.02 6.63 9.36
C GLN A 355 26.50 6.33 7.94
N GLN A 356 25.79 5.45 7.24
CA GLN A 356 26.05 5.08 5.85
C GLN A 356 24.95 5.67 4.96
N ARG A 357 25.08 6.97 4.63
CA ARG A 357 24.07 7.72 3.88
C ARG A 357 24.42 7.80 2.39
N LEU A 358 23.40 7.67 1.55
CA LEU A 358 23.48 7.98 0.12
C LEU A 358 23.70 9.48 -0.13
N SER A 359 24.40 9.80 -1.23
CA SER A 359 24.58 11.16 -1.72
C SER A 359 23.24 11.78 -2.15
N LYS A 360 23.22 13.11 -2.38
CA LYS A 360 22.01 13.76 -2.91
C LYS A 360 21.64 13.23 -4.29
N LYS A 361 22.63 13.05 -5.17
CA LYS A 361 22.44 12.51 -6.52
C LYS A 361 21.83 11.10 -6.50
N ALA A 362 22.35 10.22 -5.63
CA ALA A 362 21.83 8.85 -5.49
C ALA A 362 20.38 8.76 -4.95
N ARG A 363 19.85 9.82 -4.34
CA ARG A 363 18.49 9.87 -3.80
C ARG A 363 17.50 10.49 -4.78
N GLN A 364 17.97 11.15 -5.83
CA GLN A 364 17.11 11.74 -6.84
C GLN A 364 16.39 10.61 -7.58
N LYS A 365 15.08 10.82 -7.78
CA LYS A 365 14.24 9.98 -8.63
C LYS A 365 13.69 10.88 -9.73
N THR A 366 13.46 10.33 -10.90
CA THR A 366 12.79 11.05 -11.98
C THR A 366 11.30 11.16 -11.67
N ASP A 367 10.79 12.38 -11.55
CA ASP A 367 9.36 12.64 -11.55
C ASP A 367 8.97 13.24 -12.91
N VAL A 368 8.26 12.46 -13.73
CA VAL A 368 7.87 12.85 -15.10
C VAL A 368 6.74 13.88 -15.09
N PHE A 369 6.00 13.98 -13.98
CA PHE A 369 4.86 14.89 -13.83
C PHE A 369 5.19 16.13 -13.00
N ASP A 370 6.47 16.34 -12.67
CA ASP A 370 6.91 17.59 -12.03
C ASP A 370 6.68 18.75 -13.02
N PRO A 371 6.00 19.85 -12.63
CA PRO A 371 5.80 21.01 -13.51
C PRO A 371 7.13 21.60 -14.02
N ASP A 372 8.23 21.41 -13.30
CA ASP A 372 9.56 21.87 -13.69
C ASP A 372 10.33 20.82 -14.52
N TYR A 373 9.70 19.69 -14.87
CA TYR A 373 10.29 18.65 -15.72
C TYR A 373 10.37 19.12 -17.17
N LEU A 374 11.52 19.70 -17.52
CA LEU A 374 11.93 19.85 -18.91
C LEU A 374 12.80 18.66 -19.27
N ALA A 375 12.40 17.87 -20.26
CA ALA A 375 13.23 16.80 -20.81
C ALA A 375 14.53 17.44 -21.34
N GLY A 376 15.57 17.45 -20.51
CA GLY A 376 16.88 17.96 -20.86
C GLY A 376 17.59 17.00 -21.82
N SER A 377 18.89 16.77 -21.60
CA SER A 377 19.66 15.81 -22.39
C SER A 377 19.26 14.34 -22.18
N SER A 378 18.64 14.02 -21.05
CA SER A 378 18.18 12.67 -20.70
C SER A 378 16.82 12.75 -20.01
N PRO A 379 15.89 11.85 -20.34
CA PRO A 379 14.60 11.73 -19.64
C PRO A 379 14.74 11.04 -18.26
N PHE A 380 15.93 10.58 -17.89
CA PHE A 380 16.18 9.89 -16.62
C PHE A 380 17.21 10.64 -15.78
N SER A 381 16.98 10.64 -14.47
CA SER A 381 17.96 11.08 -13.47
C SER A 381 19.26 10.28 -13.56
N GLU A 382 20.38 11.00 -13.46
CA GLU A 382 21.70 10.40 -13.54
C GLU A 382 22.05 9.61 -12.29
N HIS A 383 22.66 8.44 -12.48
CA HIS A 383 23.12 7.61 -11.38
C HIS A 383 24.40 8.17 -10.74
N ASP A 384 24.56 7.93 -9.44
CA ASP A 384 25.78 8.25 -8.72
C ASP A 384 26.76 7.08 -8.77
N ILE A 385 27.87 7.26 -9.50
CA ILE A 385 28.97 6.29 -9.62
C ILE A 385 30.28 6.80 -9.01
N TYR A 386 30.35 8.09 -8.68
CA TYR A 386 31.61 8.76 -8.29
C TYR A 386 31.74 8.93 -6.78
N SER A 387 30.62 8.99 -6.05
CA SER A 387 30.71 9.22 -4.61
C SER A 387 31.31 8.03 -3.86
N ARG A 388 31.91 8.31 -2.70
CA ARG A 388 32.37 7.26 -1.79
C ARG A 388 31.24 6.31 -1.36
N ALA A 389 30.00 6.79 -1.32
CA ALA A 389 28.83 5.95 -1.03
C ALA A 389 28.58 4.92 -2.14
N ALA A 390 28.79 5.30 -3.41
CA ALA A 390 28.71 4.40 -4.54
C ALA A 390 29.82 3.34 -4.50
N SER A 391 31.06 3.74 -4.19
CA SER A 391 32.19 2.80 -4.03
C SER A 391 31.96 1.79 -2.89
N LEU A 392 31.32 2.23 -1.80
CA LEU A 392 30.91 1.38 -0.67
C LEU A 392 29.64 0.55 -0.96
N GLN A 393 29.06 0.67 -2.16
CA GLN A 393 27.86 -0.04 -2.59
C GLN A 393 26.66 0.17 -1.67
N LEU A 394 26.53 1.36 -1.09
CA LEU A 394 25.39 1.70 -0.25
C LEU A 394 24.11 1.65 -1.06
N ARG A 395 23.06 1.09 -0.46
CA ARG A 395 21.74 0.95 -1.07
C ARG A 395 20.69 1.67 -0.22
N ASP A 396 19.61 2.05 -0.87
CA ASP A 396 18.48 2.65 -0.17
C ASP A 396 17.78 1.59 0.69
N THR A 397 17.28 1.99 1.86
CA THR A 397 16.69 1.05 2.84
C THR A 397 15.43 0.36 2.31
N GLN A 398 14.75 0.97 1.35
CA GLN A 398 13.58 0.41 0.69
C GLN A 398 13.91 -0.71 -0.31
N THR A 399 15.18 -0.82 -0.73
CA THR A 399 15.60 -1.84 -1.71
C THR A 399 15.93 -3.16 -1.02
N GLY A 400 15.64 -4.28 -1.71
CA GLY A 400 16.04 -5.61 -1.23
C GLY A 400 15.13 -6.27 -0.20
N GLY A 401 13.93 -5.71 0.08
CA GLY A 401 12.97 -6.31 1.02
C GLY A 401 12.60 -7.76 0.67
N GLY A 402 12.47 -8.10 -0.60
CA GLY A 402 12.25 -9.49 -1.04
C GLY A 402 13.44 -10.42 -0.73
N ARG A 403 14.68 -9.93 -0.89
CA ARG A 403 15.90 -10.69 -0.59
C ARG A 403 16.05 -10.93 0.91
N GLN A 404 15.74 -9.94 1.74
CA GLN A 404 15.76 -10.05 3.20
C GLN A 404 14.75 -11.07 3.73
N ARG A 405 13.63 -11.29 3.01
CA ARG A 405 12.63 -12.32 3.35
C ARG A 405 13.06 -13.75 2.99
N THR A 406 14.16 -13.93 2.23
CA THR A 406 14.63 -15.28 1.85
C THR A 406 15.32 -15.98 3.01
N ASN A 407 15.10 -17.29 3.13
CA ASN A 407 15.77 -18.12 4.13
C ASN A 407 17.29 -18.10 3.90
N PRO A 408 18.11 -17.67 4.88
CA PRO A 408 19.57 -17.65 4.76
C PRO A 408 20.20 -19.02 4.51
N ASN A 409 19.55 -20.10 4.94
CA ASN A 409 20.03 -21.48 4.79
C ASN A 409 19.76 -22.06 3.40
N ALA A 410 19.02 -21.35 2.53
CA ALA A 410 18.70 -21.85 1.19
C ALA A 410 19.89 -21.73 0.23
N ALA A 411 20.06 -22.72 -0.65
CA ALA A 411 21.07 -22.70 -1.70
C ALA A 411 20.87 -21.51 -2.66
N ARG A 412 21.96 -21.02 -3.23
CA ARG A 412 21.97 -19.85 -4.12
C ARG A 412 22.70 -20.16 -5.41
N LYS A 413 22.43 -19.36 -6.45
CA LYS A 413 23.15 -19.41 -7.72
C LYS A 413 24.65 -19.17 -7.49
N LYS A 414 25.49 -19.97 -8.13
CA LYS A 414 26.94 -20.06 -7.92
C LYS A 414 27.66 -18.70 -7.99
N CYS A 415 27.25 -17.79 -8.88
CA CYS A 415 27.93 -16.50 -9.10
C CYS A 415 27.31 -15.31 -8.34
N VAL A 416 26.27 -15.51 -7.52
CA VAL A 416 25.54 -14.41 -6.86
C VAL A 416 25.98 -14.26 -5.40
N LYS A 417 26.59 -13.12 -5.08
CA LYS A 417 26.87 -12.72 -3.69
C LYS A 417 25.65 -12.01 -3.09
N LYS A 418 25.02 -12.66 -2.10
CA LYS A 418 23.93 -12.09 -1.29
C LYS A 418 24.45 -11.36 -0.06
#